data_AF-A0A183PNE9-F1
#
_entry.id   AF-A0A183PNE9-F1
#
_cell.length_a   1.000
_cell.length_b   1.000
_cell.length_c   1.000
_cell.angle_alpha   90.00
_cell.angle_beta   90.00
_cell.angle_gamma   90.00
#
_symmetry.space_group_name_H-M   'P 1'
#
loop_
_entity.id
_entity.type
_entity.pdbx_description
1 polymer ?
#
loop_
_entity_poly.entity_id
_entity_poly.type
_entity_poly.pdbx_seq_one_letter_code
_entity_poly.pdbx_strand_id
1 'polypeptide(L)' 'MIFLSSSIIKQINHMIILQSNRFISIGDRVSLIRKITAQDVNDFAKLTGDINPIHLDSNYAKQTRYRKCIVHGTFIQG' A
#
# COMPACT_ATOMS: atom_id res chain seq x y z
N MET A 1 -21.70 8.75 14.35
CA MET A 1 -20.62 8.71 15.36
C MET A 1 -20.86 7.48 16.22
N ILE A 2 -20.14 6.38 16.00
CA ILE A 2 -20.37 5.12 16.73
C ILE A 2 -19.53 5.18 18.01
N PHE A 3 -20.19 5.31 19.16
CA PHE A 3 -19.53 5.13 20.46
C PHE A 3 -19.40 3.63 20.73
N LEU A 4 -18.19 3.09 20.59
CA LEU A 4 -17.88 1.76 21.07
C LEU A 4 -17.62 1.83 22.58
N SER A 5 -18.26 0.94 23.35
CA SER A 5 -18.07 0.83 24.79
C SER A 5 -16.59 0.59 25.15
N SER A 6 -16.14 1.13 26.28
CA SER A 6 -14.77 0.96 26.80
C SER A 6 -14.34 -0.52 26.85
N SER A 7 -15.27 -1.43 27.12
CA SER A 7 -15.02 -2.88 27.11
C SER A 7 -14.69 -3.42 25.70
N ILE A 8 -15.33 -2.89 24.66
CA ILE A 8 -15.11 -3.31 23.26
C ILE A 8 -13.76 -2.77 22.76
N ILE A 9 -13.42 -1.52 23.10
CA ILE A 9 -12.10 -0.93 22.78
C ILE A 9 -10.99 -1.72 23.49
N LYS A 10 -11.21 -2.12 24.74
CA LYS A 10 -10.27 -2.95 25.49
C LYS A 10 -10.11 -4.34 24.87
N GLN A 11 -11.19 -4.94 24.36
CA GLN A 11 -11.17 -6.25 23.69
C GLN A 11 -10.47 -6.19 22.32
N ILE A 12 -10.69 -5.12 21.55
CA ILE A 12 -9.98 -4.86 20.28
C ILE A 12 -8.49 -4.63 20.54
N ASN A 13 -8.13 -3.82 21.54
CA ASN A 13 -6.73 -3.60 21.92
C ASN A 13 -6.07 -4.88 22.46
N HIS A 14 -6.79 -5.71 23.22
CA HIS A 14 -6.29 -7.00 23.71
C HIS A 14 -6.06 -7.99 22.56
N MET A 15 -6.90 -7.96 21.51
CA MET A 15 -6.75 -8.80 20.32
C MET A 15 -5.57 -8.38 19.44
N ILE A 16 -5.25 -7.07 19.40
CA ILE A 16 -4.08 -6.53 18.68
C ILE A 16 -2.78 -6.78 19.47
N ILE A 17 -2.79 -6.62 20.79
CA ILE A 17 -1.59 -6.76 21.64
C ILE A 17 -1.15 -8.23 21.79
N LEU A 18 -2.06 -9.20 21.78
CA LEU A 18 -1.73 -10.63 21.89
C LEU A 18 -1.06 -11.23 20.64
N GLN A 19 -0.98 -10.52 19.51
CA GLN A 19 -0.30 -11.03 18.30
C GLN A 19 1.21 -10.77 18.28
N SER A 20 1.74 -10.04 19.25
CA SER A 20 3.16 -9.66 19.28
C SER A 20 4.13 -10.78 19.64
N ASN A 21 3.65 -11.97 20.07
CA ASN A 21 4.50 -13.05 20.58
C ASN A 21 4.17 -14.46 20.07
N ARG A 22 3.49 -14.58 18.90
CA ARG A 22 3.21 -15.89 18.29
C ARG A 22 4.30 -16.27 17.30
N PHE A 23 4.88 -17.45 17.46
CA PHE A 23 5.83 -18.02 16.49
C PHE A 23 5.15 -18.26 15.14
N ILE A 24 5.77 -17.80 14.05
CA ILE A 24 5.33 -18.10 12.68
C ILE A 24 5.51 -19.60 12.42
N SER A 25 4.47 -20.24 11.91
CA SER A 25 4.43 -21.67 11.61
C SER A 25 4.30 -21.92 10.11
N ILE A 26 4.69 -23.12 9.67
CA ILE A 26 4.55 -23.54 8.26
C ILE A 26 3.06 -23.49 7.89
N GLY A 27 2.76 -22.80 6.79
CA GLY A 27 1.40 -22.61 6.31
C GLY A 27 0.73 -21.31 6.77
N ASP A 28 1.35 -20.54 7.66
CA ASP A 28 0.89 -19.18 7.97
C ASP A 28 0.89 -18.31 6.71
N ARG A 29 -0.17 -17.53 6.53
CA ARG A 29 -0.33 -16.60 5.40
C ARG A 29 -0.75 -15.23 5.92
N VAL A 30 -0.17 -14.19 5.34
CA VAL A 30 -0.59 -12.81 5.54
C VAL A 30 -0.88 -12.18 4.18
N SER A 31 -1.92 -11.35 4.12
CA SER A 31 -2.27 -10.57 2.93
C SER A 31 -2.42 -9.12 3.33
N LEU A 32 -1.78 -8.23 2.58
CA LEU A 32 -1.97 -6.78 2.69
C LEU A 32 -2.61 -6.26 1.42
N ILE A 33 -3.62 -5.42 1.56
CA ILE A 33 -4.26 -4.73 0.44
C ILE A 33 -4.04 -3.23 0.66
N ARG A 34 -3.45 -2.57 -0.33
CA ARG A 34 -3.24 -1.12 -0.34
C ARG A 34 -3.72 -0.55 -1.66
N LYS A 35 -4.49 0.55 -1.59
CA LYS A 35 -4.83 1.35 -2.77
C LYS A 35 -3.70 2.33 -3.05
N ILE A 36 -3.20 2.33 -4.28
CA ILE A 36 -2.19 3.28 -4.75
C ILE A 36 -2.89 4.38 -5.56
N THR A 37 -2.58 5.62 -5.24
CA THR A 37 -3.12 6.81 -5.88
C THR A 37 -2.07 7.46 -6.79
N ALA A 38 -2.50 8.38 -7.65
CA ALA A 38 -1.58 9.17 -8.46
C ALA A 38 -0.64 10.04 -7.59
N GLN A 39 -1.09 10.47 -6.41
CA GLN A 39 -0.26 11.24 -5.50
C GLN A 39 0.91 10.40 -4.97
N ASP A 40 0.66 9.14 -4.59
CA ASP A 40 1.70 8.22 -4.15
C ASP A 40 2.78 8.01 -5.23
N VAL A 41 2.37 7.89 -6.50
CA VAL A 41 3.29 7.77 -7.64
C VAL A 41 4.14 9.03 -7.82
N ASN A 42 3.53 10.21 -7.68
CA ASN A 42 4.25 11.48 -7.77
C ASN A 42 5.27 11.64 -6.63
N ASP A 43 4.89 11.28 -5.41
CA ASP A 43 5.76 11.41 -4.25
C ASP A 43 6.91 10.40 -4.30
N PHE A 44 6.65 9.18 -4.80
CA PHE A 44 7.70 8.20 -5.06
C PHE A 44 8.70 8.69 -6.12
N ALA A 45 8.21 9.28 -7.22
CA ALA A 45 9.08 9.85 -8.25
C ALA A 45 9.96 10.99 -7.70
N LYS A 46 9.40 11.87 -6.86
CA LYS A 46 10.17 12.94 -6.20
C LYS A 46 11.22 12.40 -5.24
N LEU A 47 10.87 11.38 -4.46
CA LEU A 47 11.76 10.80 -3.46
C LEU A 47 12.92 10.03 -4.10
N THR A 48 12.65 9.28 -5.16
CA THR A 48 13.64 8.39 -5.81
C THR A 48 14.39 9.05 -6.95
N GLY A 49 13.84 10.12 -7.54
CA GLY A 49 14.33 10.69 -8.80
C GLY A 49 13.91 9.91 -10.05
N ASP A 50 13.14 8.82 -9.92
CA ASP A 50 12.60 8.10 -11.08
C ASP A 50 11.41 8.86 -11.68
N ILE A 51 11.74 9.78 -12.58
CA ILE A 51 10.81 10.64 -13.31
C ILE A 51 10.49 10.10 -14.71
N ASN A 52 10.59 8.78 -14.94
CA ASN A 52 10.26 8.20 -16.23
C ASN A 52 8.82 8.59 -16.64
N PRO A 53 8.60 9.16 -17.85
CA PRO A 53 7.30 9.66 -18.27
C PRO A 53 6.21 8.57 -18.34
N ILE A 54 6.60 7.28 -18.36
CA ILE A 54 5.62 6.19 -18.26
C ILE A 54 4.81 6.22 -16.95
N HIS A 55 5.35 6.83 -15.89
CA HIS A 55 4.70 6.94 -14.59
C HIS A 55 3.89 8.23 -14.43
N LEU A 56 4.29 9.31 -15.14
CA LEU A 56 3.85 10.66 -14.82
C LEU A 56 3.09 11.36 -15.97
N ASP A 57 3.32 10.97 -17.23
CA ASP A 57 2.73 11.62 -18.39
C ASP A 57 1.73 10.72 -19.12
N SER A 58 0.45 11.10 -19.03
CA SER A 58 -0.64 10.39 -19.70
C SER A 58 -0.53 10.43 -21.23
N ASN A 59 0.05 11.47 -21.83
CA ASN A 59 0.20 11.59 -23.28
C ASN A 59 1.30 10.66 -23.79
N TYR A 60 2.43 10.59 -23.07
CA TYR A 60 3.47 9.59 -23.34
C TYR A 60 2.91 8.16 -23.15
N ALA A 61 2.24 7.90 -22.03
CA ALA A 61 1.73 6.58 -21.72
C ALA A 61 0.70 6.05 -22.74
N LYS A 62 -0.14 6.92 -23.32
CA LYS A 62 -1.09 6.59 -24.41
C LYS A 62 -0.43 6.00 -25.66
N GLN A 63 0.82 6.39 -25.93
CA GLN A 63 1.61 5.93 -27.07
C GLN A 63 2.27 4.57 -26.82
N THR A 64 2.29 4.12 -25.57
CA THR A 64 2.89 2.84 -25.18
C THR A 64 1.85 1.73 -25.16
N ARG A 65 2.29 0.47 -25.04
CA ARG A 65 1.38 -0.69 -24.88
C ARG A 65 0.46 -0.59 -23.66
N TYR A 66 0.84 0.18 -22.64
CA TYR A 66 0.09 0.31 -21.40
C TYR A 66 -1.09 1.29 -21.51
N ARG A 67 -1.05 2.22 -22.48
CA ARG A 67 -2.10 3.23 -22.78
C ARG A 67 -2.47 4.20 -21.65
N LYS A 68 -1.97 3.98 -20.43
CA LYS A 68 -2.16 4.78 -19.21
C LYS A 68 -0.89 4.71 -18.38
N CYS A 69 -0.71 5.69 -17.49
CA CYS A 69 0.41 5.66 -16.55
C CYS A 69 0.34 4.40 -15.68
N ILE A 70 1.51 3.83 -15.40
CA ILE A 70 1.66 2.68 -14.51
C ILE A 70 2.48 3.07 -13.29
N VAL A 71 2.37 2.29 -12.22
CA VAL A 71 3.15 2.52 -10.99
C VAL A 71 4.60 2.04 -11.18
N HIS A 72 5.56 2.69 -10.52
CA HIS A 72 6.95 2.23 -10.44
C HIS A 72 7.02 0.81 -9.89
N GLY A 73 7.71 -0.11 -10.58
CA GLY A 73 7.80 -1.50 -10.15
C GLY A 73 8.42 -1.65 -8.76
N THR A 74 9.43 -0.83 -8.46
CA THR A 74 10.08 -0.76 -7.15
C THR A 74 9.14 -0.29 -6.04
N PHE A 75 8.14 0.53 -6.34
CA PHE A 75 7.15 0.98 -5.36
C PHE A 75 6.15 -0.12 -4.96
N ILE A 76 5.98 -1.15 -5.79
CA ILE A 76 5.13 -2.31 -5.50
C ILE A 76 5.87 -3.38 -4.70
N GLN A 77 7.18 -3.49 -4.85
CA GLN A 77 7.99 -4.51 -4.17
C GLN A 77 8.34 -4.17 -2.71
N GLY A 78 8.15 -2.90 -2.31
CA GLY A 78 8.43 -2.40 -0.95
C GLY A 78 7.32 -2.68 0.04
#